data_AF-A0A537FTC1-F1
#
_entry.id   AF-A0A537FTC1-F1
#
_cell.length_a   1.000
_cell.length_b   1.000
_cell.length_c   1.000
_cell.angle_alpha   90.00
_cell.angle_beta   90.00
_cell.angle_gamma   90.00
#
_symmetry.space_group_name_H-M   'P 1'
#
loop_
_entity.id
_entity.type
_entity.pdbx_description
1 polymer ?
#
loop_
_entity_poly.entity_id
_entity_poly.type
_entity_poly.pdbx_seq_one_letter_code
_entity_poly.pdbx_strand_id
1 'polypeptide(L)'
;MRGLSLLVASLFLAVLPASVLAAEPSVTGQTGLISMPDARFAPEGSWRTGMSFMRPYQALWTNVTLFPWMEGSFRYTRIYHVPGFPEDQAIGYGDYKDKSFDAKLQLVPERGAWPAIALGAQDAGGGTGIFRALYGAASKRVGDVDLTLGYGRQRIDGVFGGARWSPSSLPSWSLVAEYDAYNYQRDFSSDLSGAANYKKAPAVGIEYRWGWLGAKLFSSHEHLGFNTYISVPLEQREFIPKVDEPAPYTKINPRPTEAQWQEDGAHRARLLRALREQDFRNVRIGYHNGRLEASLTNFRISSMPRAVGRAARTMLSFAPLEVRELRITYLEGSLPVTTYTFINVPLLQRYFNGLASRGQLAPYVAIEYAGPDALREEADRAETLITFQEPLPQSLVLQTNEADFFALRGENVAGG
;
A
#
# COMPACT_ATOMS: atom_id res chain seq x y z
N MET A 1 22.51 0.58 -38.53
CA MET A 1 21.14 0.01 -38.55
C MET A 1 20.86 -0.59 -37.19
N ARG A 2 19.96 0.05 -36.42
CA ARG A 2 19.51 -0.39 -35.09
C ARG A 2 18.21 -1.20 -35.26
N GLY A 3 18.00 -2.21 -34.42
CA GLY A 3 16.75 -2.98 -34.33
C GLY A 3 16.96 -4.22 -33.45
N LEU A 4 16.99 -4.09 -32.12
CA LEU A 4 15.85 -4.14 -31.18
C LEU A 4 15.45 -5.60 -30.85
N SER A 5 16.12 -6.19 -29.86
CA SER A 5 15.69 -7.44 -29.22
C SER A 5 14.70 -7.12 -28.10
N LEU A 6 13.52 -7.74 -28.18
CA LEU A 6 12.46 -7.70 -27.17
C LEU A 6 12.95 -8.28 -25.84
N LEU A 7 12.88 -7.48 -24.79
CA LEU A 7 12.96 -7.93 -23.40
C LEU A 7 11.53 -8.07 -22.86
N VAL A 8 11.09 -9.31 -22.69
CA VAL A 8 9.83 -9.65 -22.02
C VAL A 8 10.04 -9.43 -20.52
N ALA A 9 9.69 -8.23 -20.04
CA ALA A 9 9.57 -7.96 -18.61
C ALA A 9 8.27 -8.60 -18.11
N SER A 10 8.39 -9.74 -17.42
CA SER A 10 7.27 -10.33 -16.68
C SER A 10 7.04 -9.49 -15.42
N LEU A 11 6.11 -8.54 -15.51
CA LEU A 11 5.64 -7.75 -14.38
C LEU A 11 4.73 -8.64 -13.52
N PHE A 12 5.21 -9.07 -12.35
CA PHE A 12 4.35 -9.69 -11.34
C PHE A 12 3.40 -8.60 -10.83
N LEU A 13 2.19 -8.59 -11.38
CA LEU A 13 1.07 -7.82 -10.87
C LEU A 13 0.73 -8.40 -9.50
N ALA A 14 1.10 -7.70 -8.42
CA ALA A 14 0.44 -7.93 -7.14
C ALA A 14 -1.06 -7.73 -7.40
N VAL A 15 -1.84 -8.81 -7.41
CA VAL A 15 -3.29 -8.75 -7.55
C VAL A 15 -3.81 -8.13 -6.27
N LEU A 16 -3.79 -6.80 -6.21
CA LEU A 16 -4.74 -6.09 -5.38
C LEU A 16 -6.13 -6.54 -5.88
N PRO A 17 -7.01 -7.06 -5.01
CA PRO A 17 -8.33 -7.44 -5.46
C PRO A 17 -8.96 -6.22 -6.14
N ALA A 18 -9.35 -6.38 -7.41
CA ALA A 18 -9.90 -5.33 -8.27
C ALA A 18 -11.14 -4.63 -7.67
N SER A 19 -11.68 -5.13 -6.56
CA SER A 19 -12.73 -4.51 -5.76
C SER A 19 -12.30 -3.23 -5.03
N VAL A 20 -11.01 -3.03 -4.74
CA VAL A 20 -10.55 -1.88 -3.92
C VAL A 20 -10.48 -0.57 -4.73
N LEU A 21 -10.18 -0.64 -6.03
CA LEU A 21 -9.95 0.55 -6.86
C LEU A 21 -11.24 1.29 -7.27
N ALA A 22 -12.41 0.66 -7.14
CA ALA A 22 -13.67 1.27 -7.48
C ALA A 22 -14.33 2.04 -6.31
N ALA A 23 -13.75 2.00 -5.11
CA ALA A 23 -14.35 2.54 -3.89
C ALA A 23 -13.62 3.78 -3.38
N GLU A 24 -13.57 4.81 -4.22
CA GLU A 24 -12.90 6.08 -3.92
C GLU A 24 -13.86 7.07 -3.21
N PRO A 25 -13.37 7.94 -2.32
CA PRO A 25 -14.21 8.92 -1.64
C PRO A 25 -14.58 10.08 -2.57
N SER A 26 -15.85 10.47 -2.56
CA SER A 26 -16.35 11.70 -3.13
C SER A 26 -15.88 12.93 -2.34
N VAL A 27 -16.18 14.13 -2.83
CA VAL A 27 -15.93 15.39 -2.10
C VAL A 27 -16.72 15.51 -0.79
N THR A 28 -17.65 14.59 -0.51
CA THR A 28 -18.36 14.53 0.78
C THR A 28 -17.67 13.62 1.80
N GLY A 29 -16.67 12.84 1.36
CA GLY A 29 -16.02 11.80 2.14
C GLY A 29 -16.70 10.43 2.07
N GLN A 30 -17.98 10.35 1.70
CA GLN A 30 -18.63 9.08 1.39
C GLN A 30 -18.01 8.45 0.14
N THR A 31 -17.99 7.12 0.04
CA THR A 31 -17.61 6.43 -1.19
C THR A 31 -18.55 6.86 -2.32
N GLY A 32 -18.00 7.23 -3.46
CA GLY A 32 -18.76 7.78 -4.57
C GLY A 32 -17.87 8.13 -5.77
N LEU A 33 -18.45 8.87 -6.71
CA LEU A 33 -17.77 9.43 -7.88
C LEU A 33 -17.07 10.74 -7.48
N ILE A 34 -17.33 11.88 -8.13
CA ILE A 34 -16.74 13.17 -7.76
C ILE A 34 -17.58 13.80 -6.65
N SER A 35 -18.81 14.21 -6.96
CA SER A 35 -19.80 14.73 -6.03
C SER A 35 -20.90 13.71 -5.74
N MET A 36 -21.21 12.86 -6.72
CA MET A 36 -22.34 11.94 -6.62
C MET A 36 -21.96 10.65 -5.87
N PRO A 37 -22.86 10.11 -5.04
CA PRO A 37 -22.62 8.83 -4.37
C PRO A 37 -22.74 7.66 -5.34
N ASP A 38 -22.17 6.51 -4.97
CA ASP A 38 -22.33 5.24 -5.67
C ASP A 38 -22.76 4.11 -4.71
N ALA A 39 -22.96 2.90 -5.24
CA ALA A 39 -23.27 1.72 -4.44
C ALA A 39 -22.01 0.93 -3.99
N ARG A 40 -20.82 1.52 -4.08
CA ARG A 40 -19.54 0.93 -3.66
C ARG A 40 -19.22 1.28 -2.22
N PHE A 41 -18.43 0.42 -1.59
CA PHE A 41 -17.97 0.59 -0.20
C PHE A 41 -16.48 0.29 -0.16
N ALA A 42 -15.75 1.01 0.69
CA ALA A 42 -14.36 0.65 0.97
C ALA A 42 -14.31 -0.71 1.70
N PRO A 43 -13.13 -1.35 1.80
CA PRO A 43 -12.98 -2.54 2.63
C PRO A 43 -13.44 -2.30 4.08
N GLU A 44 -13.96 -3.33 4.73
CA GLU A 44 -14.32 -3.29 6.15
C GLU A 44 -13.14 -2.83 7.01
N GLY A 45 -13.43 -2.02 8.04
CA GLY A 45 -12.44 -1.40 8.90
C GLY A 45 -11.62 -0.30 8.21
N SER A 46 -12.01 0.16 7.02
CA SER A 46 -11.35 1.31 6.39
C SER A 46 -11.76 2.60 7.08
N TRP A 47 -10.79 3.30 7.67
CA TRP A 47 -10.91 4.69 8.08
C TRP A 47 -10.24 5.59 7.05
N ARG A 48 -10.97 6.59 6.55
CA ARG A 48 -10.46 7.59 5.61
C ARG A 48 -10.66 8.98 6.19
N THR A 49 -9.73 9.88 5.91
CA THR A 49 -9.88 11.30 6.23
C THR A 49 -9.17 12.15 5.19
N GLY A 50 -9.74 13.30 4.88
CA GLY A 50 -9.27 14.10 3.75
C GLY A 50 -9.81 15.51 3.73
N MET A 51 -9.37 16.22 2.69
CA MET A 51 -9.78 17.58 2.39
C MET A 51 -10.24 17.66 0.95
N SER A 52 -11.39 18.29 0.74
CA SER A 52 -11.89 18.61 -0.59
C SER A 52 -12.06 20.12 -0.77
N PHE A 53 -11.92 20.58 -2.00
CA PHE A 53 -12.19 21.95 -2.39
C PHE A 53 -12.78 21.99 -3.79
N MET A 54 -13.87 22.72 -3.94
CA MET A 54 -14.39 23.24 -5.19
C MET A 54 -15.16 24.49 -4.81
N ARG A 55 -14.85 25.64 -5.41
CA ARG A 55 -15.56 26.88 -5.06
C ARG A 55 -17.08 26.67 -5.10
N PRO A 56 -17.85 27.20 -4.12
CA PRO A 56 -17.43 27.91 -2.90
C PRO A 56 -17.23 27.02 -1.66
N TYR A 57 -17.14 25.71 -1.82
CA TYR A 57 -17.07 24.76 -0.70
C TYR A 57 -15.64 24.24 -0.47
N GLN A 58 -15.16 24.38 0.76
CA GLN A 58 -14.02 23.63 1.27
C GLN A 58 -14.53 22.70 2.36
N ALA A 59 -14.10 21.44 2.37
CA ALA A 59 -14.49 20.52 3.41
C ALA A 59 -13.31 19.74 3.96
N LEU A 60 -13.31 19.53 5.28
CA LEU A 60 -12.57 18.46 5.93
C LEU A 60 -13.56 17.35 6.24
N TRP A 61 -13.25 16.13 5.86
CA TRP A 61 -14.16 15.01 6.04
C TRP A 61 -13.43 13.79 6.58
N THR A 62 -14.16 12.93 7.29
CA THR A 62 -13.68 11.64 7.76
C THR A 62 -14.77 10.60 7.57
N ASN A 63 -14.39 9.40 7.15
CA ASN A 63 -15.30 8.31 6.83
C ASN A 63 -14.80 7.02 7.46
N VAL A 64 -15.70 6.22 8.00
CA VAL A 64 -15.41 4.86 8.50
C VAL A 64 -16.36 3.89 7.82
N THR A 65 -15.81 2.86 7.18
CA THR A 65 -16.58 1.69 6.74
C THR A 65 -16.56 0.65 7.85
N LEU A 66 -17.58 0.74 8.73
CA LEU A 66 -17.69 -0.09 9.93
C LEU A 66 -17.96 -1.56 9.59
N PHE A 67 -18.83 -1.79 8.59
CA PHE A 67 -19.18 -3.12 8.10
C PHE A 67 -19.18 -3.11 6.57
N PRO A 68 -19.11 -4.26 5.89
CA PRO A 68 -19.16 -4.32 4.42
C PRO A 68 -20.43 -3.71 3.81
N TRP A 69 -21.48 -3.55 4.61
CA TRP A 69 -22.78 -3.01 4.23
C TRP A 69 -23.07 -1.63 4.84
N MET A 70 -22.14 -1.02 5.58
CA MET A 70 -22.38 0.26 6.26
C MET A 70 -21.12 1.13 6.35
N GLU A 71 -21.23 2.36 5.86
CA GLU A 71 -20.26 3.42 6.11
C GLU A 71 -20.93 4.67 6.68
N GLY A 72 -20.20 5.35 7.56
CA GLY A 72 -20.57 6.65 8.12
C GLY A 72 -19.52 7.69 7.77
N SER A 73 -19.95 8.91 7.45
CA SER A 73 -19.06 10.04 7.18
C SER A 73 -19.40 11.20 8.10
N PHE A 74 -18.40 11.95 8.53
CA PHE A 74 -18.55 13.27 9.13
C PHE A 74 -17.81 14.27 8.26
N ARG A 75 -18.41 15.43 8.03
CA ARG A 75 -17.83 16.47 7.21
C ARG A 75 -18.06 17.85 7.83
N TYR A 76 -16.97 18.62 7.87
CA TYR A 76 -16.96 20.03 8.25
C TYR A 76 -16.73 20.90 7.01
N THR A 77 -17.74 21.67 6.62
CA THR A 77 -17.74 22.44 5.37
C THR A 77 -17.69 23.93 5.65
N ARG A 78 -16.71 24.62 5.08
CA ARG A 78 -16.64 26.08 4.97
C ARG A 78 -17.27 26.53 3.65
N ILE A 79 -18.10 27.57 3.71
CA ILE A 79 -18.74 28.19 2.54
C ILE A 79 -18.14 29.58 2.34
N TYR A 80 -17.33 29.76 1.30
CA TYR A 80 -16.69 31.03 1.01
C TYR A 80 -17.71 32.14 0.70
N HIS A 81 -17.40 33.37 1.14
CA HIS A 81 -18.19 34.59 0.94
C HIS A 81 -19.52 34.64 1.69
N VAL A 82 -19.83 33.63 2.51
CA VAL A 82 -20.98 33.65 3.41
C VAL A 82 -20.47 33.99 4.80
N PRO A 83 -20.86 35.12 5.42
CA PRO A 83 -20.38 35.48 6.74
C PRO A 83 -20.93 34.49 7.78
N GLY A 84 -20.08 34.05 8.72
CA GLY A 84 -20.50 33.09 9.75
C GLY A 84 -21.42 33.67 10.83
N PHE A 85 -21.38 35.00 11.03
CA PHE A 85 -22.25 35.75 11.92
C PHE A 85 -22.65 37.08 11.26
N PRO A 86 -23.79 37.67 11.65
CA PRO A 86 -24.13 39.06 11.32
C PRO A 86 -22.98 40.03 11.64
N GLU A 87 -22.81 41.11 10.86
CA GLU A 87 -21.67 42.04 10.98
C GLU A 87 -21.54 42.67 12.38
N ASP A 88 -22.66 42.91 13.06
CA ASP A 88 -22.71 43.44 14.43
C ASP A 88 -22.17 42.45 15.49
N GLN A 89 -22.07 41.17 15.14
CA GLN A 89 -21.60 40.08 16.00
C GLN A 89 -20.31 39.41 15.47
N ALA A 90 -19.82 39.86 14.31
CA ALA A 90 -18.71 39.25 13.60
C ALA A 90 -17.35 39.68 14.19
N ILE A 91 -16.96 39.12 15.33
CA ILE A 91 -15.58 39.26 15.84
C ILE A 91 -14.65 38.36 15.01
N GLY A 92 -14.33 38.77 13.78
CA GLY A 92 -13.30 38.14 12.94
C GLY A 92 -13.51 36.65 12.60
N TYR A 93 -14.72 36.11 12.77
CA TYR A 93 -15.02 34.68 12.59
C TYR A 93 -14.81 34.17 11.15
N GLY A 94 -14.91 35.09 10.18
CA GLY A 94 -14.77 34.81 8.75
C GLY A 94 -15.98 34.07 8.18
N ASP A 95 -15.71 33.20 7.21
CA ASP A 95 -16.74 32.47 6.49
C ASP A 95 -17.54 31.50 7.38
N TYR A 96 -18.78 31.25 6.98
CA TYR A 96 -19.71 30.30 7.57
C TYR A 96 -19.18 28.87 7.46
N LYS A 97 -19.40 28.09 8.51
CA LYS A 97 -18.92 26.72 8.63
C LYS A 97 -20.00 25.84 9.24
N ASP A 98 -20.18 24.65 8.68
CA ASP A 98 -21.23 23.73 9.07
C ASP A 98 -20.72 22.30 9.25
N LYS A 99 -21.46 21.49 10.00
CA LYS A 99 -21.15 20.10 10.32
C LYS A 99 -22.25 19.20 9.77
N SER A 100 -21.85 18.16 9.05
CA SER A 100 -22.77 17.16 8.49
C SER A 100 -22.32 15.76 8.85
N PHE A 101 -23.28 14.90 9.15
CA PHE A 101 -23.11 13.45 9.28
C PHE A 101 -23.87 12.75 8.17
N ASP A 102 -23.16 11.92 7.42
CA ASP A 102 -23.71 11.15 6.32
C ASP A 102 -23.70 9.66 6.68
N ALA A 103 -24.67 8.91 6.16
CA ALA A 103 -24.76 7.46 6.33
C ALA A 103 -25.06 6.80 4.99
N LYS A 104 -24.47 5.63 4.74
CA LYS A 104 -24.74 4.83 3.54
C LYS A 104 -24.83 3.35 3.90
N LEU A 105 -25.86 2.70 3.40
CA LEU A 105 -26.18 1.29 3.63
C LEU A 105 -26.24 0.53 2.30
N GLN A 106 -25.53 -0.59 2.22
CA GLN A 106 -25.64 -1.52 1.10
C GLN A 106 -26.85 -2.42 1.32
N LEU A 107 -27.77 -2.42 0.38
CA LEU A 107 -28.93 -3.32 0.39
C LEU A 107 -28.60 -4.65 -0.25
N VAL A 108 -27.93 -4.59 -1.40
CA VAL A 108 -27.60 -5.76 -2.21
C VAL A 108 -26.18 -5.59 -2.73
N PRO A 109 -25.26 -6.53 -2.48
CA PRO A 109 -23.95 -6.51 -3.13
C PRO A 109 -24.10 -6.91 -4.60
N GLU A 110 -23.16 -6.48 -5.44
CA GLU A 110 -23.15 -6.87 -6.85
C GLU A 110 -23.01 -8.40 -6.99
N ARG A 111 -23.84 -9.03 -7.83
CA ARG A 111 -23.82 -10.48 -8.07
C ARG A 111 -24.17 -10.83 -9.51
N GLY A 112 -23.26 -11.46 -10.25
CA GLY A 112 -23.54 -11.94 -11.61
C GLY A 112 -24.05 -10.79 -12.50
N ALA A 113 -25.31 -10.85 -12.95
CA ALA A 113 -25.95 -9.77 -13.71
C ALA A 113 -26.54 -8.64 -12.84
N TRP A 114 -26.81 -8.88 -11.55
CA TRP A 114 -27.41 -7.90 -10.65
C TRP A 114 -26.39 -6.82 -10.23
N PRO A 115 -26.77 -5.53 -10.25
CA PRO A 115 -25.93 -4.45 -9.75
C PRO A 115 -25.88 -4.44 -8.22
N ALA A 116 -24.86 -3.81 -7.65
CA ALA A 116 -24.88 -3.41 -6.25
C ALA A 116 -25.94 -2.32 -6.06
N ILE A 117 -26.66 -2.34 -4.93
CA ILE A 117 -27.69 -1.35 -4.58
C ILE A 117 -27.38 -0.80 -3.20
N ALA A 118 -27.39 0.52 -3.08
CA ALA A 118 -27.21 1.22 -1.82
C ALA A 118 -28.26 2.32 -1.64
N LEU A 119 -28.61 2.58 -0.38
CA LEU A 119 -29.35 3.76 0.05
C LEU A 119 -28.44 4.59 0.95
N GLY A 120 -28.53 5.91 0.84
CA GLY A 120 -27.79 6.78 1.72
C GLY A 120 -28.46 8.11 1.97
N ALA A 121 -27.94 8.79 2.97
CA ALA A 121 -28.34 10.10 3.40
C ALA A 121 -27.09 10.96 3.58
N GLN A 122 -27.12 12.17 3.05
CA GLN A 122 -26.17 13.22 3.39
C GLN A 122 -26.82 14.16 4.39
N ASP A 123 -26.04 14.60 5.38
CA ASP A 123 -26.50 15.49 6.47
C ASP A 123 -27.77 14.96 7.15
N ALA A 124 -27.75 13.67 7.51
CA ALA A 124 -28.80 12.98 8.26
C ALA A 124 -28.84 13.42 9.74
N GLY A 125 -27.75 14.04 10.21
CA GLY A 125 -27.59 14.72 11.50
C GLY A 125 -26.42 15.70 11.40
N GLY A 126 -26.29 16.66 12.32
CA GLY A 126 -25.20 17.67 12.23
C GLY A 126 -25.54 19.05 12.75
N GLY A 127 -26.83 19.34 12.92
CA GLY A 127 -27.33 20.56 13.57
C GLY A 127 -28.22 21.38 12.65
N THR A 128 -27.74 21.76 11.47
CA THR A 128 -28.43 22.74 10.60
C THR A 128 -29.20 22.09 9.44
N GLY A 129 -28.74 20.93 8.92
CA GLY A 129 -29.43 20.20 7.85
C GLY A 129 -29.36 20.88 6.48
N ILE A 130 -28.45 21.84 6.29
CA ILE A 130 -28.37 22.66 5.06
C ILE A 130 -27.87 21.87 3.84
N PHE A 131 -27.24 20.71 4.05
CA PHE A 131 -26.73 19.86 2.98
C PHE A 131 -27.55 18.57 2.80
N ARG A 132 -28.77 18.53 3.35
CA ARG A 132 -29.56 17.29 3.42
C ARG A 132 -29.90 16.72 2.05
N ALA A 133 -29.58 15.45 1.87
CA ALA A 133 -29.97 14.66 0.70
C ALA A 133 -30.32 13.24 1.10
N LEU A 134 -31.29 12.65 0.40
CA LEU A 134 -31.56 11.21 0.43
C LEU A 134 -31.34 10.66 -0.96
N TYR A 135 -30.71 9.50 -1.10
CA TYR A 135 -30.46 8.90 -2.40
C TYR A 135 -30.53 7.38 -2.38
N GLY A 136 -30.80 6.83 -3.56
CA GLY A 136 -30.50 5.44 -3.90
C GLY A 136 -29.56 5.40 -5.10
N ALA A 137 -28.61 4.47 -5.09
CA ALA A 137 -27.66 4.25 -6.17
C ALA A 137 -27.58 2.77 -6.53
N ALA A 138 -27.40 2.50 -7.82
CA ALA A 138 -27.09 1.19 -8.35
C ALA A 138 -25.76 1.26 -9.12
N SER A 139 -24.83 0.37 -8.79
CA SER A 139 -23.51 0.32 -9.45
C SER A 139 -23.22 -1.04 -10.03
N LYS A 140 -22.63 -1.07 -11.23
CA LYS A 140 -22.33 -2.28 -11.98
C LYS A 140 -20.94 -2.21 -12.58
N ARG A 141 -20.13 -3.25 -12.36
CA ARG A 141 -18.82 -3.35 -13.00
C ARG A 141 -18.92 -4.15 -14.29
N VAL A 142 -18.36 -3.59 -15.35
CA VAL A 142 -18.26 -4.21 -16.67
C VAL A 142 -16.83 -4.04 -17.15
N GLY A 143 -16.01 -5.08 -16.96
CA GLY A 143 -14.56 -5.01 -17.20
C GLY A 143 -13.91 -3.96 -16.29
N ASP A 144 -13.12 -3.07 -16.90
CA ASP A 144 -12.40 -1.98 -16.22
C ASP A 144 -13.28 -0.75 -15.93
N VAL A 145 -14.58 -0.81 -16.23
CA VAL A 145 -15.53 0.30 -16.03
C VAL A 145 -16.53 -0.03 -14.92
N ASP A 146 -16.69 0.89 -13.98
CA ASP A 146 -17.70 0.87 -12.93
C ASP A 146 -18.76 1.94 -13.23
N LEU A 147 -19.96 1.49 -13.60
CA LEU A 147 -21.09 2.34 -13.96
C LEU A 147 -21.99 2.57 -12.75
N THR A 148 -22.49 3.78 -12.58
CA THR A 148 -23.45 4.13 -11.51
C THR A 148 -24.63 4.89 -12.07
N LEU A 149 -25.82 4.53 -11.61
CA LEU A 149 -27.07 5.26 -11.83
C LEU A 149 -27.79 5.40 -10.51
N GLY A 150 -28.33 6.58 -10.22
CA GLY A 150 -29.05 6.81 -8.99
C GLY A 150 -30.10 7.90 -9.08
N TYR A 151 -30.84 8.04 -7.99
CA TYR A 151 -31.88 9.05 -7.84
C TYR A 151 -31.82 9.63 -6.43
N GLY A 152 -31.88 10.95 -6.34
CA GLY A 152 -31.89 11.65 -5.07
C GLY A 152 -33.12 12.54 -4.86
N ARG A 153 -33.34 12.91 -3.60
CA ARG A 153 -34.26 13.96 -3.18
C ARG A 153 -33.54 14.97 -2.27
N GLN A 154 -34.09 16.19 -2.25
CA GLN A 154 -33.56 17.37 -1.54
C GLN A 154 -32.35 17.96 -2.27
N ARG A 155 -31.15 17.98 -1.68
CA ARG A 155 -30.00 18.60 -2.33
C ARG A 155 -29.56 17.84 -3.58
N ILE A 156 -29.48 16.51 -3.54
CA ILE A 156 -29.43 15.69 -4.76
C ILE A 156 -30.86 15.65 -5.30
N ASP A 157 -31.10 16.25 -6.46
CA ASP A 157 -32.45 16.53 -6.93
C ASP A 157 -32.70 15.86 -8.29
N GLY A 158 -33.17 14.61 -8.27
CA GLY A 158 -33.46 13.84 -9.47
C GLY A 158 -32.40 12.79 -9.79
N VAL A 159 -32.31 12.44 -11.09
CA VAL A 159 -31.42 11.39 -11.58
C VAL A 159 -29.98 11.89 -11.62
N PHE A 160 -29.06 11.05 -11.14
CA PHE A 160 -27.62 11.22 -11.29
C PHE A 160 -26.99 9.93 -11.79
N GLY A 161 -25.75 9.99 -12.24
CA GLY A 161 -25.01 8.80 -12.63
C GLY A 161 -23.63 9.13 -13.15
N GLY A 162 -22.87 8.12 -13.50
CA GLY A 162 -21.53 8.29 -14.03
C GLY A 162 -20.81 6.99 -14.25
N ALA A 163 -19.55 7.11 -14.65
CA ALA A 163 -18.66 6.01 -14.91
C ALA A 163 -17.29 6.31 -14.33
N ARG A 164 -16.71 5.31 -13.68
CA ARG A 164 -15.28 5.27 -13.33
C ARG A 164 -14.61 4.25 -14.23
N TRP A 165 -13.55 4.62 -14.91
CA TRP A 165 -12.71 3.72 -15.69
C TRP A 165 -11.34 3.58 -15.02
N SER A 166 -11.01 2.35 -14.63
CA SER A 166 -9.79 1.99 -13.91
C SER A 166 -9.02 0.95 -14.73
N PRO A 167 -8.17 1.38 -15.70
CA PRO A 167 -7.48 0.48 -16.60
C PRO A 167 -6.55 -0.48 -15.85
N SER A 168 -6.68 -1.77 -16.15
CA SER A 168 -5.84 -2.84 -15.58
C SER A 168 -4.32 -2.63 -15.82
N SER A 169 -3.93 -1.90 -16.88
CA SER A 169 -2.54 -1.55 -17.17
C SER A 169 -1.98 -0.43 -16.29
N LEU A 170 -2.84 0.38 -15.67
CA LEU A 170 -2.46 1.50 -14.79
C LEU A 170 -3.35 1.47 -13.53
N PRO A 171 -3.19 0.45 -12.65
CA PRO A 171 -4.12 0.20 -11.55
C PRO A 171 -4.17 1.32 -10.50
N SER A 172 -3.17 2.21 -10.46
CA SER A 172 -3.18 3.39 -9.58
C SER A 172 -3.97 4.57 -10.12
N TRP A 173 -4.42 4.53 -11.37
CA TRP A 173 -5.08 5.64 -12.04
C TRP A 173 -6.51 5.29 -12.40
N SER A 174 -7.43 6.25 -12.25
CA SER A 174 -8.79 6.14 -12.77
C SER A 174 -9.26 7.45 -13.40
N LEU A 175 -10.10 7.36 -14.41
CA LEU A 175 -10.86 8.49 -14.96
C LEU A 175 -12.30 8.39 -14.48
N VAL A 176 -12.89 9.52 -14.10
CA VAL A 176 -14.27 9.58 -13.64
C VAL A 176 -15.02 10.63 -14.44
N ALA A 177 -16.22 10.27 -14.89
CA ALA A 177 -17.19 11.20 -15.42
C ALA A 177 -18.51 10.98 -14.68
N GLU A 178 -19.18 12.07 -14.29
CA GLU A 178 -20.49 12.01 -13.65
C GLU A 178 -21.43 13.09 -14.19
N TYR A 179 -22.72 12.90 -13.98
CA TYR A 179 -23.74 13.93 -14.06
C TYR A 179 -24.10 14.33 -12.64
N ASP A 180 -23.69 15.55 -12.24
CA ASP A 180 -23.94 16.12 -10.93
C ASP A 180 -25.38 16.63 -10.84
N ALA A 181 -26.16 16.03 -9.94
CA ALA A 181 -27.56 16.38 -9.73
C ALA A 181 -27.79 17.28 -8.50
N TYR A 182 -26.74 17.85 -7.91
CA TYR A 182 -26.92 18.82 -6.84
C TYR A 182 -27.68 20.07 -7.30
N ASN A 183 -28.66 20.48 -6.49
CA ASN A 183 -29.42 21.71 -6.69
C ASN A 183 -28.79 22.87 -5.89
N TYR A 184 -27.66 23.37 -6.38
CA TYR A 184 -26.88 24.43 -5.73
C TYR A 184 -27.64 25.75 -5.53
N GLN A 185 -28.66 26.01 -6.34
CA GLN A 185 -29.53 27.19 -6.18
C GLN A 185 -30.26 27.19 -4.83
N ARG A 186 -30.52 26.00 -4.26
CA ARG A 186 -31.16 25.83 -2.96
C ARG A 186 -30.17 25.69 -1.81
N ASP A 187 -28.87 25.74 -2.06
CA ASP A 187 -27.88 25.70 -0.99
C ASP A 187 -27.98 26.97 -0.12
N PHE A 188 -27.64 26.83 1.16
CA PHE A 188 -27.66 27.95 2.11
C PHE A 188 -26.79 29.11 1.62
N SER A 189 -27.37 30.31 1.56
CA SER A 189 -26.70 31.52 1.05
C SER A 189 -26.04 31.33 -0.32
N SER A 190 -26.72 30.62 -1.23
CA SER A 190 -26.26 30.32 -2.59
C SER A 190 -25.93 31.57 -3.41
N ASP A 191 -26.68 32.67 -3.24
CA ASP A 191 -26.42 33.94 -3.93
C ASP A 191 -25.11 34.59 -3.45
N LEU A 192 -24.89 34.65 -2.14
CA LEU A 192 -23.67 35.23 -1.54
C LEU A 192 -22.44 34.40 -1.85
N SER A 193 -22.56 33.07 -1.77
CA SER A 193 -21.46 32.15 -2.06
C SER A 193 -21.12 32.06 -3.55
N GLY A 194 -22.06 32.45 -4.43
CA GLY A 194 -21.99 32.27 -5.87
C GLY A 194 -22.43 30.89 -6.35
N ALA A 195 -22.79 29.97 -5.44
CA ALA A 195 -23.28 28.63 -5.78
C ALA A 195 -24.60 28.66 -6.59
N ALA A 196 -25.39 29.74 -6.49
CA ALA A 196 -26.64 29.89 -7.26
C ALA A 196 -26.43 29.82 -8.78
N ASN A 197 -25.21 30.13 -9.26
CA ASN A 197 -24.87 30.06 -10.67
C ASN A 197 -24.61 28.63 -11.17
N TYR A 198 -24.42 27.67 -10.27
CA TYR A 198 -24.17 26.29 -10.64
C TYR A 198 -25.48 25.59 -11.01
N LYS A 199 -25.43 24.90 -12.15
CA LYS A 199 -26.53 24.11 -12.69
C LYS A 199 -26.13 22.65 -12.67
N LYS A 200 -27.12 21.76 -12.60
CA LYS A 200 -26.88 20.31 -12.77
C LYS A 200 -26.18 20.07 -14.10
N ALA A 201 -24.99 19.51 -14.07
CA ALA A 201 -24.10 19.44 -15.21
C ALA A 201 -23.15 18.24 -15.13
N PRO A 202 -22.59 17.81 -16.27
CA PRO A 202 -21.51 16.84 -16.26
C PRO A 202 -20.26 17.37 -15.56
N ALA A 203 -19.56 16.49 -14.87
CA ALA A 203 -18.24 16.73 -14.28
C ALA A 203 -17.28 15.61 -14.68
N VAL A 204 -16.00 15.93 -14.78
CA VAL A 204 -14.95 14.97 -15.14
C VAL A 204 -13.75 15.11 -14.22
N GLY A 205 -13.05 14.01 -13.97
CA GLY A 205 -11.89 14.00 -13.08
C GLY A 205 -10.95 12.83 -13.31
N ILE A 206 -9.79 12.96 -12.69
CA ILE A 206 -8.75 11.94 -12.62
C ILE A 206 -8.48 11.62 -11.15
N GLU A 207 -8.39 10.34 -10.85
CA GLU A 207 -8.09 9.79 -9.53
C GLU A 207 -6.72 9.10 -9.57
N TYR A 208 -5.92 9.31 -8.54
CA TYR A 208 -4.64 8.64 -8.34
C TYR A 208 -4.56 8.08 -6.92
N ARG A 209 -4.17 6.81 -6.81
CA ARG A 209 -3.99 6.10 -5.55
C ARG A 209 -2.59 5.55 -5.41
N TRP A 210 -1.94 5.91 -4.31
CA TRP A 210 -0.63 5.40 -3.91
C TRP A 210 -0.69 4.80 -2.51
N GLY A 211 -1.01 3.50 -2.44
CA GLY A 211 -1.14 2.76 -1.19
C GLY A 211 -2.24 3.32 -0.29
N TRP A 212 -1.83 4.00 0.78
CA TRP A 212 -2.68 4.63 1.79
C TRP A 212 -2.98 6.11 1.49
N LEU A 213 -2.43 6.67 0.40
CA LEU A 213 -2.69 8.04 -0.05
C LEU A 213 -3.55 8.03 -1.31
N GLY A 214 -4.49 8.97 -1.41
CA GLY A 214 -5.29 9.18 -2.60
C GLY A 214 -5.49 10.66 -2.93
N ALA A 215 -5.58 10.95 -4.21
CA ALA A 215 -5.82 12.28 -4.74
C ALA A 215 -6.78 12.22 -5.92
N LYS A 216 -7.63 13.22 -6.04
CA LYS A 216 -8.58 13.42 -7.12
C LYS A 216 -8.52 14.86 -7.56
N LEU A 217 -8.39 15.07 -8.86
CA LEU A 217 -8.48 16.38 -9.51
C LEU A 217 -9.65 16.34 -10.48
N PHE A 218 -10.49 17.36 -10.47
CA PHE A 218 -11.69 17.36 -11.30
C PHE A 218 -12.06 18.76 -11.78
N SER A 219 -12.86 18.80 -12.83
CA SER A 219 -13.52 20.01 -13.31
C SER A 219 -15.04 19.81 -13.26
N SER A 220 -15.71 20.76 -12.62
CA SER A 220 -17.17 20.83 -12.50
C SER A 220 -17.60 22.28 -12.41
N HIS A 221 -18.73 22.63 -13.02
CA HIS A 221 -19.30 23.99 -13.00
C HIS A 221 -18.31 25.09 -13.40
N GLU A 222 -17.48 24.84 -14.41
CA GLU A 222 -16.40 25.75 -14.87
C GLU A 222 -15.31 26.04 -13.82
N HIS A 223 -15.27 25.24 -12.75
CA HIS A 223 -14.26 25.33 -11.70
C HIS A 223 -13.42 24.07 -11.63
N LEU A 224 -12.17 24.24 -11.20
CA LEU A 224 -11.33 23.15 -10.79
C LEU A 224 -11.55 22.86 -9.32
N GLY A 225 -11.58 21.58 -8.99
CA GLY A 225 -11.64 21.09 -7.63
C GLY A 225 -10.67 19.95 -7.39
N PHE A 226 -10.45 19.66 -6.12
CA PHE A 226 -9.65 18.52 -5.69
C PHE A 226 -10.25 17.83 -4.47
N ASN A 227 -9.86 16.58 -4.28
CA ASN A 227 -10.06 15.82 -3.05
C ASN A 227 -8.78 15.04 -2.75
N THR A 228 -8.17 15.25 -1.59
CA THR A 228 -6.98 14.50 -1.15
C THR A 228 -7.27 13.83 0.17
N TYR A 229 -6.75 12.63 0.37
CA TYR A 229 -7.10 11.84 1.54
C TYR A 229 -6.05 10.79 1.90
N ILE A 230 -6.14 10.33 3.15
CA ILE A 230 -5.44 9.16 3.65
C ILE A 230 -6.46 8.04 3.93
N SER A 231 -6.04 6.80 3.71
CA SER A 231 -6.85 5.59 3.91
C SER A 231 -6.09 4.61 4.79
N VAL A 232 -6.60 4.39 5.99
CA VAL A 232 -6.02 3.54 7.03
C VAL A 232 -6.92 2.30 7.21
N PRO A 233 -6.45 1.10 6.86
CA PRO A 233 -7.15 -0.14 7.16
C PRO A 233 -6.93 -0.51 8.64
N LEU A 234 -7.93 -0.28 9.48
CA LEU A 234 -7.84 -0.49 10.93
C LEU A 234 -7.67 -1.96 11.33
N GLU A 235 -8.04 -2.89 10.45
CA GLU A 235 -7.87 -4.34 10.66
C GLU A 235 -6.44 -4.83 10.42
N GLN A 236 -5.57 -4.01 9.80
CA GLN A 236 -4.20 -4.41 9.46
C GLN A 236 -3.21 -3.83 10.48
N ARG A 237 -2.42 -4.71 11.12
CA ARG A 237 -1.37 -4.31 12.08
C ARG A 237 -0.22 -3.52 11.43
N GLU A 238 0.16 -3.85 10.20
CA GLU A 238 1.16 -3.14 9.41
C GLU A 238 0.59 -2.81 8.02
N PHE A 239 0.28 -1.54 7.75
CA PHE A 239 -0.27 -1.09 6.46
C PHE A 239 0.58 -0.02 5.76
N ILE A 240 1.49 0.61 6.49
CA ILE A 240 2.44 1.58 5.94
C ILE A 240 3.63 0.77 5.39
N PRO A 241 3.95 0.88 4.09
CA PRO A 241 5.11 0.21 3.53
C PRO A 241 6.40 0.58 4.25
N LYS A 242 7.28 -0.41 4.51
CA LYS A 242 8.61 -0.18 5.07
C LYS A 242 9.54 0.32 3.97
N VAL A 243 9.59 1.65 3.80
CA VAL A 243 10.32 2.31 2.69
C VAL A 243 11.85 2.27 2.89
N ASP A 244 12.31 2.38 4.14
CA ASP A 244 13.74 2.43 4.47
C ASP A 244 14.24 1.14 5.11
N GLU A 245 14.51 0.12 4.30
CA GLU A 245 15.17 -1.08 4.80
C GLU A 245 16.66 -0.84 5.09
N PRO A 246 17.24 -1.46 6.14
CA PRO A 246 18.68 -1.42 6.36
C PRO A 246 19.43 -2.05 5.18
N ALA A 247 20.64 -1.56 4.89
CA ALA A 247 21.46 -2.10 3.81
C ALA A 247 21.84 -3.57 4.09
N PRO A 248 21.89 -4.45 3.07
CA PRO A 248 22.31 -5.84 3.25
C PRO A 248 23.79 -5.92 3.63
N TYR A 249 24.16 -6.98 4.36
CA TYR A 249 25.57 -7.27 4.63
C TYR A 249 26.31 -7.74 3.38
N THR A 250 27.37 -7.03 2.99
CA THR A 250 28.10 -7.26 1.73
C THR A 250 29.58 -7.57 1.91
N LYS A 251 30.13 -7.49 3.13
CA LYS A 251 31.55 -7.72 3.38
C LYS A 251 31.87 -9.23 3.26
N ILE A 252 33.01 -9.54 2.65
CA ILE A 252 33.54 -10.90 2.59
C ILE A 252 34.45 -11.10 3.80
N ASN A 253 34.20 -12.16 4.57
CA ASN A 253 35.07 -12.54 5.68
C ASN A 253 35.68 -13.91 5.39
N PRO A 254 36.93 -14.16 5.83
CA PRO A 254 37.45 -15.52 5.89
C PRO A 254 36.59 -16.33 6.88
N ARG A 255 36.04 -17.44 6.41
CA ARG A 255 35.24 -18.35 7.25
C ARG A 255 36.18 -19.17 8.15
N PRO A 256 35.87 -19.29 9.45
CA PRO A 256 36.66 -20.12 10.36
C PRO A 256 36.41 -21.61 10.12
N THR A 257 37.31 -22.44 10.62
CA THR A 257 37.01 -23.86 10.84
C THR A 257 36.11 -24.03 12.06
N GLU A 258 35.47 -25.19 12.17
CA GLU A 258 34.66 -25.58 13.32
C GLU A 258 35.44 -25.50 14.64
N ALA A 259 36.71 -25.91 14.65
CA ALA A 259 37.59 -25.78 15.83
C ALA A 259 37.77 -24.31 16.23
N GLN A 260 38.10 -23.44 15.27
CA GLN A 260 38.29 -22.00 15.51
C GLN A 260 37.00 -21.32 15.99
N TRP A 261 35.84 -21.74 15.47
CA TRP A 261 34.55 -21.21 15.91
C TRP A 261 34.21 -21.56 17.37
N GLN A 262 34.62 -22.75 17.83
CA GLN A 262 34.40 -23.19 19.21
C GLN A 262 35.42 -22.57 20.18
N GLU A 263 36.67 -22.41 19.75
CA GLU A 263 37.76 -21.87 20.58
C GLU A 263 37.66 -20.35 20.79
N ASP A 264 37.23 -19.59 19.76
CA ASP A 264 37.15 -18.13 19.83
C ASP A 264 35.72 -17.59 19.66
N GLY A 265 35.14 -17.13 20.77
CA GLY A 265 33.84 -16.49 20.83
C GLY A 265 33.72 -15.20 20.00
N ALA A 266 34.83 -14.59 19.55
CA ALA A 266 34.82 -13.41 18.70
C ALA A 266 34.17 -13.69 17.33
N HIS A 267 34.24 -14.93 16.82
CA HIS A 267 33.54 -15.30 15.59
C HIS A 267 32.02 -15.16 15.72
N ARG A 268 31.45 -15.72 16.80
CA ARG A 268 30.02 -15.58 17.12
C ARG A 268 29.64 -14.12 17.40
N ALA A 269 30.49 -13.37 18.09
CA ALA A 269 30.25 -11.96 18.37
C ALA A 269 30.20 -11.09 17.09
N ARG A 270 31.05 -11.38 16.10
CA ARG A 270 31.04 -10.70 14.80
C ARG A 270 29.77 -10.99 14.00
N LEU A 271 29.32 -12.23 13.95
CA LEU A 271 28.04 -12.59 13.32
C LEU A 271 26.86 -11.87 14.00
N LEU A 272 26.82 -11.89 15.34
CA LEU A 272 25.78 -11.20 16.10
C LEU A 272 25.76 -9.69 15.80
N ARG A 273 26.94 -9.06 15.70
CA ARG A 273 27.07 -7.64 15.34
C ARG A 273 26.54 -7.37 13.93
N ALA A 274 26.93 -8.18 12.94
CA ALA A 274 26.49 -8.02 11.56
C ALA A 274 24.96 -8.19 11.39
N LEU A 275 24.34 -9.08 12.18
CA LEU A 275 22.88 -9.19 12.23
C LEU A 275 22.24 -7.96 12.90
N ARG A 276 22.81 -7.46 14.01
CA ARG A 276 22.29 -6.26 14.69
C ARG A 276 22.42 -4.98 13.86
N GLU A 277 23.48 -4.84 13.05
CA GLU A 277 23.68 -3.74 12.10
C GLU A 277 22.59 -3.70 11.00
N GLN A 278 21.94 -4.84 10.74
CA GLN A 278 20.79 -4.97 9.84
C GLN A 278 19.44 -4.95 10.61
N ASP A 279 19.44 -4.42 11.82
CA ASP A 279 18.28 -4.30 12.71
C ASP A 279 17.60 -5.61 13.13
N PHE A 280 18.27 -6.75 13.01
CA PHE A 280 17.78 -7.97 13.65
C PHE A 280 17.82 -7.81 15.18
N ARG A 281 16.76 -8.29 15.84
CA ARG A 281 16.56 -8.27 17.30
C ARG A 281 16.28 -9.69 17.81
N ASN A 282 16.33 -9.87 19.13
CA ASN A 282 16.15 -11.16 19.80
C ASN A 282 17.03 -12.29 19.23
N VAL A 283 18.21 -11.91 18.71
CA VAL A 283 19.12 -12.82 18.02
C VAL A 283 19.76 -13.78 19.02
N ARG A 284 19.48 -15.08 18.87
CA ARG A 284 20.21 -16.17 19.51
C ARG A 284 20.83 -17.02 18.42
N ILE A 285 22.08 -17.41 18.59
CA ILE A 285 22.83 -18.23 17.62
C ILE A 285 23.32 -19.48 18.34
N GLY A 286 23.12 -20.64 17.75
CA GLY A 286 23.64 -21.94 18.20
C GLY A 286 24.44 -22.60 17.08
N TYR A 287 25.42 -23.42 17.44
CA TYR A 287 26.16 -24.21 16.47
C TYR A 287 26.49 -25.58 17.05
N HIS A 288 25.90 -26.63 16.47
CA HIS A 288 25.99 -27.99 16.97
C HIS A 288 25.99 -28.98 15.80
N ASN A 289 26.93 -29.94 15.78
CA ASN A 289 26.96 -31.03 14.79
C ASN A 289 26.87 -30.57 13.32
N GLY A 290 27.59 -29.52 12.93
CA GLY A 290 27.53 -28.97 11.57
C GLY A 290 26.24 -28.20 11.25
N ARG A 291 25.36 -27.95 12.23
CA ARG A 291 24.16 -27.13 12.07
C ARG A 291 24.38 -25.76 12.72
N LEU A 292 24.28 -24.70 11.93
CA LEU A 292 24.23 -23.33 12.42
C LEU A 292 22.78 -22.87 12.53
N GLU A 293 22.33 -22.62 13.75
CA GLU A 293 20.96 -22.19 14.02
C GLU A 293 20.90 -20.75 14.54
N ALA A 294 19.87 -20.01 14.15
CA ALA A 294 19.57 -18.71 14.70
C ALA A 294 18.08 -18.52 14.95
N SER A 295 17.72 -17.94 16.10
CA SER A 295 16.38 -17.38 16.33
C SER A 295 16.48 -15.86 16.27
N LEU A 296 15.64 -15.20 15.48
CA LEU A 296 15.71 -13.75 15.25
C LEU A 296 14.36 -13.14 14.88
N THR A 297 14.22 -11.83 15.05
CA THR A 297 13.09 -11.05 14.53
C THR A 297 13.62 -9.80 13.83
N ASN A 298 12.83 -9.24 12.91
CA ASN A 298 13.14 -7.98 12.26
C ASN A 298 11.86 -7.14 12.09
N PHE A 299 11.96 -5.82 12.32
CA PHE A 299 10.84 -4.90 12.19
C PHE A 299 11.02 -3.90 11.05
N ARG A 300 12.19 -3.86 10.42
CA ARG A 300 12.55 -2.89 9.37
C ARG A 300 12.47 -3.47 7.96
N ILE A 301 12.77 -4.75 7.79
CA ILE A 301 12.71 -5.44 6.50
C ILE A 301 11.24 -5.71 6.14
N SER A 302 10.87 -5.45 4.88
CA SER A 302 9.49 -5.39 4.39
C SER A 302 8.70 -6.69 4.56
N SER A 303 9.35 -7.86 4.55
CA SER A 303 8.68 -9.14 4.77
C SER A 303 9.53 -10.14 5.55
N MET A 304 8.87 -11.11 6.19
CA MET A 304 9.54 -12.20 6.91
C MET A 304 10.42 -13.04 5.98
N PRO A 305 9.93 -13.54 4.82
CA PRO A 305 10.75 -14.24 3.84
C PRO A 305 12.03 -13.49 3.48
N ARG A 306 11.91 -12.16 3.34
CA ARG A 306 13.02 -11.29 3.00
C ARG A 306 14.03 -11.12 4.13
N ALA A 307 13.52 -10.96 5.36
CA ALA A 307 14.33 -10.90 6.56
C ALA A 307 15.12 -12.21 6.77
N VAL A 308 14.46 -13.36 6.61
CA VAL A 308 15.13 -14.68 6.69
C VAL A 308 16.19 -14.80 5.61
N GLY A 309 15.91 -14.36 4.39
CA GLY A 309 16.89 -14.44 3.31
C GLY A 309 18.17 -13.64 3.56
N ARG A 310 18.02 -12.41 4.06
CA ARG A 310 19.15 -11.56 4.47
C ARG A 310 19.92 -12.14 5.65
N ALA A 311 19.21 -12.71 6.62
CA ALA A 311 19.83 -13.41 7.74
C ALA A 311 20.62 -14.64 7.27
N ALA A 312 20.09 -15.47 6.37
CA ALA A 312 20.78 -16.65 5.83
C ALA A 312 22.08 -16.28 5.11
N ARG A 313 22.03 -15.22 4.29
CA ARG A 313 23.23 -14.68 3.62
C ARG A 313 24.29 -14.22 4.61
N THR A 314 23.86 -13.49 5.65
CA THR A 314 24.76 -13.01 6.70
C THR A 314 25.32 -14.17 7.51
N MET A 315 24.50 -15.11 7.94
CA MET A 315 24.94 -16.31 8.66
C MET A 315 25.96 -17.11 7.86
N LEU A 316 25.71 -17.31 6.55
CA LEU A 316 26.62 -18.04 5.69
C LEU A 316 28.00 -17.39 5.54
N SER A 317 28.08 -16.05 5.54
CA SER A 317 29.35 -15.34 5.41
C SER A 317 30.25 -15.47 6.65
N PHE A 318 29.68 -15.83 7.80
CA PHE A 318 30.41 -16.08 9.05
C PHE A 318 30.44 -17.55 9.46
N ALA A 319 29.65 -18.41 8.84
CA ALA A 319 29.52 -19.81 9.25
C ALA A 319 30.85 -20.58 9.18
N PRO A 320 31.06 -21.59 10.05
CA PRO A 320 32.17 -22.53 9.91
C PRO A 320 32.20 -23.19 8.53
N LEU A 321 33.40 -23.51 8.04
CA LEU A 321 33.59 -24.18 6.74
C LEU A 321 32.87 -25.53 6.65
N GLU A 322 32.71 -26.20 7.77
CA GLU A 322 32.14 -27.53 7.93
C GLU A 322 30.61 -27.52 8.11
N VAL A 323 29.98 -26.35 8.07
CA VAL A 323 28.51 -26.24 8.20
C VAL A 323 27.80 -26.98 7.07
N ARG A 324 26.83 -27.81 7.45
CA ARG A 324 26.03 -28.65 6.55
C ARG A 324 24.59 -28.17 6.43
N GLU A 325 24.09 -27.50 7.47
CA GLU A 325 22.70 -27.05 7.56
C GLU A 325 22.64 -25.66 8.21
N LEU A 326 21.83 -24.77 7.63
CA LEU A 326 21.46 -23.50 8.28
C LEU A 326 19.99 -23.56 8.69
N ARG A 327 19.69 -23.22 9.95
CA ARG A 327 18.33 -23.19 10.49
C ARG A 327 18.01 -21.80 11.03
N ILE A 328 16.95 -21.17 10.55
CA ILE A 328 16.55 -19.82 10.95
C ILE A 328 15.11 -19.84 11.44
N THR A 329 14.92 -19.61 12.74
CA THR A 329 13.60 -19.45 13.35
C THR A 329 13.26 -17.98 13.45
N TYR A 330 12.25 -17.56 12.69
CA TYR A 330 11.70 -16.22 12.77
C TYR A 330 10.74 -16.09 13.96
N LEU A 331 10.94 -15.05 14.76
CA LEU A 331 10.15 -14.76 15.95
C LEU A 331 9.20 -13.59 15.70
N GLU A 332 7.97 -13.67 16.19
CA GLU A 332 7.08 -12.53 16.38
C GLU A 332 6.99 -12.24 17.88
N GLY A 333 7.57 -11.11 18.28
CA GLY A 333 7.89 -10.85 19.69
C GLY A 333 8.88 -11.88 20.25
N SER A 334 8.37 -12.81 21.06
CA SER A 334 9.14 -13.91 21.68
C SER A 334 8.69 -15.29 21.22
N LEU A 335 7.70 -15.39 20.34
CA LEU A 335 7.12 -16.65 19.89
C LEU A 335 7.71 -17.07 18.54
N PRO A 336 8.13 -18.34 18.38
CA PRO A 336 8.56 -18.85 17.08
C PRO A 336 7.37 -18.97 16.14
N VAL A 337 7.47 -18.37 14.95
CA VAL A 337 6.41 -18.39 13.94
C VAL A 337 6.74 -19.37 12.82
N THR A 338 7.95 -19.24 12.27
CA THR A 338 8.39 -20.07 11.13
C THR A 338 9.85 -20.41 11.26
N THR A 339 10.19 -21.65 10.93
CA THR A 339 11.56 -22.14 10.88
C THR A 339 11.92 -22.51 9.44
N TYR A 340 12.94 -21.83 8.92
CA TYR A 340 13.52 -22.10 7.61
C TYR A 340 14.77 -22.96 7.77
N THR A 341 14.82 -24.07 7.05
CA THR A 341 15.93 -25.01 7.08
C THR A 341 16.54 -25.11 5.68
N PHE A 342 17.81 -24.76 5.58
CA PHE A 342 18.61 -24.85 4.37
C PHE A 342 19.52 -26.07 4.47
N ILE A 343 19.14 -27.13 3.76
CA ILE A 343 19.74 -28.47 3.89
C ILE A 343 21.02 -28.59 3.06
N ASN A 344 21.16 -27.79 1.99
CA ASN A 344 22.31 -27.84 1.10
C ASN A 344 23.06 -26.50 1.08
N VAL A 345 23.96 -26.33 2.05
CA VAL A 345 24.74 -25.10 2.19
C VAL A 345 25.65 -24.80 0.99
N PRO A 346 26.35 -25.78 0.39
CA PRO A 346 27.13 -25.54 -0.83
C PRO A 346 26.26 -24.98 -1.97
N LEU A 347 25.05 -25.51 -2.16
CA LEU A 347 24.11 -25.00 -3.16
C LEU A 347 23.60 -23.60 -2.81
N LEU A 348 23.31 -23.33 -1.53
CA LEU A 348 22.93 -22.00 -1.06
C LEU A 348 24.04 -20.98 -1.32
N GLN A 349 25.31 -21.35 -1.10
CA GLN A 349 26.46 -20.50 -1.41
C GLN A 349 26.57 -20.23 -2.91
N ARG A 350 26.43 -21.26 -3.74
CA ARG A 350 26.40 -21.10 -5.21
C ARG A 350 25.26 -20.19 -5.65
N TYR A 351 24.09 -20.34 -5.05
CA TYR A 351 22.95 -19.48 -5.32
C TYR A 351 23.27 -18.00 -5.02
N PHE A 352 23.83 -17.70 -3.85
CA PHE A 352 24.20 -16.32 -3.49
C PHE A 352 25.31 -15.73 -4.37
N ASN A 353 26.14 -16.58 -4.94
CA ASN A 353 27.17 -16.20 -5.91
C ASN A 353 26.65 -16.13 -7.36
N GLY A 354 25.35 -16.35 -7.59
CA GLY A 354 24.75 -16.34 -8.93
C GLY A 354 25.02 -17.60 -9.78
N LEU A 355 25.58 -18.66 -9.19
CA LEU A 355 25.99 -19.91 -9.86
C LEU A 355 24.95 -21.04 -9.78
N ALA A 356 23.78 -20.77 -9.19
CA ALA A 356 22.66 -21.70 -9.11
C ALA A 356 21.33 -20.94 -9.20
N SER A 357 20.34 -21.56 -9.83
CA SER A 357 19.02 -20.98 -10.02
C SER A 357 18.09 -21.24 -8.82
N ARG A 358 17.02 -20.45 -8.75
CA ARG A 358 15.93 -20.63 -7.77
C ARG A 358 15.32 -22.02 -7.81
N GLY A 359 15.04 -22.54 -9.01
CA GLY A 359 14.44 -23.87 -9.18
C GLY A 359 15.35 -24.98 -8.64
N GLN A 360 16.67 -24.80 -8.71
CA GLN A 360 17.64 -25.74 -8.15
C GLN A 360 17.72 -25.66 -6.63
N LEU A 361 17.66 -24.46 -6.04
CA LEU A 361 17.72 -24.29 -4.59
C LEU A 361 16.42 -24.73 -3.90
N ALA A 362 15.27 -24.49 -4.53
CA ALA A 362 13.96 -24.65 -3.90
C ALA A 362 13.81 -25.99 -3.15
N PRO A 363 14.09 -27.17 -3.73
CA PRO A 363 13.93 -28.48 -3.06
C PRO A 363 14.74 -28.65 -1.76
N TYR A 364 15.78 -27.84 -1.56
CA TYR A 364 16.68 -27.91 -0.41
C TYR A 364 16.38 -26.85 0.67
N VAL A 365 15.26 -26.15 0.53
CA VAL A 365 14.72 -25.23 1.53
C VAL A 365 13.42 -25.82 2.06
N ALA A 366 13.40 -26.16 3.35
CA ALA A 366 12.20 -26.58 4.08
C ALA A 366 11.70 -25.43 4.97
N ILE A 367 10.38 -25.28 5.08
CA ILE A 367 9.73 -24.24 5.88
C ILE A 367 8.75 -24.93 6.82
N GLU A 368 8.95 -24.77 8.12
CA GLU A 368 8.10 -25.33 9.15
C GLU A 368 7.37 -24.19 9.89
N TYR A 369 6.05 -24.20 9.90
CA TYR A 369 5.25 -23.23 10.66
C TYR A 369 4.89 -23.77 12.04
N ALA A 370 4.85 -22.88 13.03
CA ALA A 370 4.30 -23.18 14.34
C ALA A 370 2.75 -23.17 14.30
N GLY A 371 2.14 -24.07 13.50
CA GLY A 371 0.68 -24.22 13.36
C GLY A 371 0.26 -24.91 12.04
N PRO A 372 -1.00 -25.39 11.91
CA PRO A 372 -1.46 -26.11 10.72
C PRO A 372 -1.89 -25.15 9.59
N ASP A 373 -0.93 -24.50 8.92
CA ASP A 373 -1.17 -23.59 7.77
C ASP A 373 -0.35 -24.03 6.53
N ALA A 374 -0.83 -25.03 5.78
CA ALA A 374 -0.12 -25.57 4.61
C ALA A 374 -0.14 -24.63 3.37
N LEU A 375 -1.14 -23.74 3.24
CA LEU A 375 -1.30 -22.87 2.07
C LEU A 375 -0.31 -21.69 2.01
N ARG A 376 0.29 -21.30 3.14
CA ARG A 376 1.28 -20.21 3.22
C ARG A 376 2.68 -20.65 2.81
N GLU A 377 2.97 -21.94 2.90
CA GLU A 377 4.30 -22.50 2.65
C GLU A 377 4.80 -22.19 1.24
N GLU A 378 3.96 -22.38 0.23
CA GLU A 378 4.37 -22.24 -1.17
C GLU A 378 4.58 -20.77 -1.57
N ALA A 379 3.74 -19.86 -1.06
CA ALA A 379 3.85 -18.42 -1.27
C ALA A 379 5.08 -17.83 -0.56
N ASP A 380 5.29 -18.16 0.71
CA ASP A 380 6.42 -17.67 1.48
C ASP A 380 7.74 -18.24 0.94
N ARG A 381 7.76 -19.52 0.52
CA ARG A 381 8.91 -20.11 -0.17
C ARG A 381 9.23 -19.35 -1.44
N ALA A 382 8.21 -18.98 -2.22
CA ALA A 382 8.41 -18.21 -3.42
C ALA A 382 9.02 -16.83 -3.13
N GLU A 383 8.52 -16.13 -2.12
CA GLU A 383 9.00 -14.80 -1.72
C GLU A 383 10.41 -14.83 -1.11
N THR A 384 10.73 -15.84 -0.30
CA THR A 384 12.08 -16.04 0.27
C THR A 384 13.08 -16.22 -0.87
N LEU A 385 12.71 -17.05 -1.86
CA LEU A 385 13.56 -17.30 -3.01
C LEU A 385 13.71 -16.07 -3.92
N ILE A 386 12.67 -15.24 -4.08
CA ILE A 386 12.76 -13.95 -4.79
C ILE A 386 13.71 -13.00 -4.07
N THR A 387 13.66 -12.93 -2.75
CA THR A 387 14.57 -12.07 -1.97
C THR A 387 16.03 -12.38 -2.24
N PHE A 388 16.38 -13.65 -2.41
CA PHE A 388 17.77 -14.00 -2.64
C PHE A 388 18.33 -13.48 -3.99
N GLN A 389 17.50 -12.91 -4.87
CA GLN A 389 17.90 -12.36 -6.17
C GLN A 389 18.37 -10.89 -6.11
N GLU A 390 18.37 -10.22 -4.96
CA GLU A 390 18.84 -8.83 -4.88
C GLU A 390 20.29 -8.72 -5.35
N PRO A 391 20.59 -7.85 -6.34
CA PRO A 391 21.90 -7.78 -6.97
C PRO A 391 22.96 -7.43 -5.93
N LEU A 392 24.08 -8.15 -6.01
CA LEU A 392 25.32 -7.76 -5.38
C LEU A 392 25.64 -6.31 -5.80
N PRO A 393 26.08 -5.42 -4.88
CA PRO A 393 26.74 -4.20 -5.33
C PRO A 393 27.86 -4.58 -6.32
N GLN A 394 27.96 -3.84 -7.42
CA GLN A 394 28.80 -4.15 -8.59
C GLN A 394 30.31 -4.31 -8.28
N SER A 395 30.74 -4.10 -7.04
CA SER A 395 32.13 -4.27 -6.59
C SER A 395 32.57 -5.74 -6.41
N LEU A 396 31.71 -6.72 -6.71
CA LEU A 396 31.93 -8.12 -6.31
C LEU A 396 31.66 -9.15 -7.42
N VAL A 397 31.54 -8.71 -8.67
CA VAL A 397 31.62 -9.61 -9.82
C VAL A 397 33.10 -9.88 -10.07
N LEU A 398 33.62 -10.96 -9.47
CA LEU A 398 34.85 -11.60 -9.92
C LEU A 398 34.64 -11.99 -11.39
N GLN A 399 35.22 -11.21 -12.30
CA GLN A 399 35.41 -11.65 -13.68
C GLN A 399 36.33 -12.88 -13.65
N THR A 400 35.74 -14.05 -13.80
CA THR A 400 36.47 -15.22 -14.24
C THR A 400 36.76 -15.05 -15.73
N ASN A 401 38.03 -14.98 -16.10
CA ASN A 401 38.53 -15.57 -17.34
C ASN A 401 40.02 -15.90 -17.20
N GLU A 402 40.38 -17.01 -17.83
CA GLU A 402 41.66 -17.70 -17.76
C GLU A 402 42.85 -16.83 -18.22
N ALA A 403 43.99 -17.08 -17.55
CA ALA A 403 45.39 -16.79 -17.89
C ALA A 403 45.71 -15.66 -18.90
N ASP A 404 46.30 -14.57 -18.40
CA ASP A 404 47.68 -14.17 -18.72
C ASP A 404 48.05 -12.91 -17.90
N PHE A 405 49.26 -12.89 -17.33
CA PHE A 405 49.77 -11.76 -16.54
C PHE A 405 50.01 -10.54 -17.43
N PHE A 406 49.63 -9.33 -16.98
CA PHE A 406 50.47 -8.13 -17.11
C PHE A 406 50.23 -7.15 -15.96
N ALA A 407 51.34 -6.68 -15.37
CA ALA A 407 51.39 -5.55 -14.47
C ALA A 407 51.57 -4.23 -15.23
N LEU A 408 51.19 -3.12 -14.58
CA LEU A 408 51.71 -1.73 -14.63
C LEU A 408 50.61 -0.85 -14.01
N ARG A 409 50.81 0.26 -13.31
CA ARG A 409 51.93 0.90 -12.60
C ARG A 409 51.21 2.03 -11.84
N GLY A 410 51.57 2.27 -10.58
CA GLY A 410 51.07 3.45 -9.89
C GLY A 410 51.62 4.72 -10.54
N GLU A 411 50.80 5.75 -10.64
CA GLU A 411 51.19 7.13 -10.39
C GLU A 411 49.97 7.96 -9.98
N ASN A 412 50.16 8.67 -8.86
CA ASN A 412 49.26 9.67 -8.28
C ASN A 412 49.05 10.84 -9.26
N VAL A 413 47.89 11.52 -9.21
CA VAL A 413 47.80 12.98 -9.01
C VAL A 413 46.43 13.32 -8.38
N ALA A 414 46.47 14.27 -7.46
CA ALA A 414 45.48 14.79 -6.54
C ALA A 414 44.28 15.55 -7.15
N GLY A 415 43.30 15.83 -6.27
CA GLY A 415 42.77 17.20 -6.11
C GLY A 415 41.33 17.43 -6.53
N GLY A 416 40.48 17.77 -5.56
CA GLY A 416 39.10 18.25 -5.75
C GLY A 416 38.24 17.99 -4.54
#